data_AF-A0A928B7D2-F1
#
_entry.id   AF-A0A928B7D2-F1
#
_cell.length_a   1.000
_cell.length_b   1.000
_cell.length_c   1.000
_cell.angle_alpha   90.00
_cell.angle_beta   90.00
_cell.angle_gamma   90.00
#
_symmetry.space_group_name_H-M   'P 1'
#
loop_
_entity.id
_entity.type
_entity.pdbx_description
1 polymer ?
#
loop_
_entity_poly.entity_id
_entity_poly.type
_entity_poly.pdbx_seq_one_letter_code
_entity_poly.pdbx_strand_id
1 'polypeptide(L)'
;MKRFLLVVVAAIFALQASAQVVEKVPPKLRIGIKAGVNYHSNDFIGEKFTFADIKPGTGFLVGLQADLKFKRFGIHPELLYSYIAMESEVPHATHRSDVKVSKIDLPVLFEYEVFGFLNLQVGPTFSLYTATGGECSWWNDAKEAVTAKWDFRRPPVGIAAGADARIWKFNIAARYYKYFGKGEFDGVVSGKSSMKGFQFSVGYYF
;
A
#
# COMPACT_ATOMS: atom_id res chain seq x y z
N MET A 1 -2.24 -8.81 17.21
CA MET A 1 -2.01 -7.52 17.91
C MET A 1 -0.68 -7.44 18.65
N LYS A 2 -0.38 -8.32 19.62
CA LYS A 2 0.88 -8.25 20.42
C LYS A 2 2.18 -8.30 19.58
N ARG A 3 2.21 -9.07 18.50
CA ARG A 3 3.38 -9.19 17.60
C ARG A 3 3.62 -7.93 16.74
N PHE A 4 2.56 -7.21 16.37
CA PHE A 4 2.65 -5.95 15.62
C PHE A 4 3.17 -4.82 16.52
N LEU A 5 2.68 -4.75 17.76
CA LEU A 5 3.18 -3.82 18.76
C LEU A 5 4.68 -4.01 19.02
N LEU A 6 5.16 -5.26 19.08
CA LEU A 6 6.58 -5.58 19.22
C LEU A 6 7.42 -5.09 18.03
N VAL A 7 6.91 -5.18 16.80
CA VAL A 7 7.63 -4.70 15.61
C VAL A 7 7.69 -3.17 15.59
N VAL A 8 6.61 -2.48 15.96
CA VAL A 8 6.59 -1.01 16.06
C VAL A 8 7.53 -0.53 17.16
N VAL A 9 7.53 -1.17 18.33
CA VAL A 9 8.45 -0.86 19.44
C VAL A 9 9.90 -1.16 19.04
N ALA A 10 10.17 -2.30 18.38
CA ALA A 10 11.50 -2.63 17.89
C ALA A 10 12.00 -1.63 16.82
N ALA A 11 11.12 -1.14 15.94
CA ALA A 11 11.46 -0.10 14.97
C ALA A 11 11.83 1.23 15.67
N ILE A 12 11.11 1.61 16.74
CA ILE A 12 11.43 2.80 17.55
C ILE A 12 12.80 2.64 18.26
N PHE A 13 13.09 1.46 18.83
CA PHE A 13 14.38 1.18 19.48
C PHE A 13 15.55 1.10 18.47
N ALA A 14 15.33 0.56 17.26
CA ALA A 14 16.35 0.52 16.21
C ALA A 14 16.71 1.93 15.71
N LEU A 15 15.71 2.83 15.63
CA LEU A 15 15.95 4.25 15.33
C LEU A 15 16.82 4.92 16.40
N GLN A 16 16.63 4.58 17.69
CA GLN A 16 17.44 5.11 18.79
C GLN A 16 18.88 4.55 18.80
N ALA A 17 19.08 3.28 18.43
CA ALA A 17 20.40 2.66 18.37
C ALA A 17 21.29 3.22 17.25
N SER A 18 20.70 3.73 16.16
CA SER A 18 21.44 4.38 15.07
C SER A 18 21.94 5.80 15.40
N ALA A 19 21.54 6.38 16.53
CA ALA A 19 21.90 7.74 16.94
C ALA A 19 23.33 7.89 17.49
N GLN A 20 24.08 6.79 17.66
CA GLN A 20 25.43 6.80 18.25
C GLN A 20 26.58 6.81 17.23
N VAL A 21 26.30 6.78 15.92
CA VAL A 21 27.32 6.83 14.87
C VAL A 21 26.91 7.88 13.84
N VAL A 22 27.24 9.14 14.09
CA VAL A 22 27.55 10.22 13.11
C VAL A 22 27.55 11.54 13.90
N GLU A 23 28.73 12.09 14.13
CA GLU A 23 28.86 13.45 14.62
C GLU A 23 28.61 14.44 13.44
N LYS A 24 27.83 15.49 13.74
CA LYS A 24 27.58 16.74 12.98
C LYS A 24 26.35 16.77 12.05
N VAL A 25 25.36 17.54 12.53
CA VAL A 25 24.01 17.86 12.03
C VAL A 25 22.93 16.90 12.58
N PRO A 26 22.18 17.30 13.63
CA PRO A 26 21.04 16.51 14.09
C PRO A 26 20.03 16.37 12.93
N PRO A 27 19.44 15.17 12.75
CA PRO A 27 18.40 15.00 11.75
C PRO A 27 17.28 16.01 11.97
N LYS A 28 16.84 16.65 10.89
CA LYS A 28 15.62 17.44 10.94
C LYS A 28 14.45 16.46 10.92
N LEU A 29 13.83 16.27 12.08
CA LEU A 29 12.62 15.48 12.22
C LEU A 29 11.40 16.37 11.98
N ARG A 30 10.53 15.97 11.06
CA ARG A 30 9.16 16.50 10.94
C ARG A 30 8.19 15.36 11.07
N ILE A 31 7.05 15.63 11.70
CA ILE A 31 5.94 14.68 11.82
C ILE A 31 4.73 15.38 11.24
N GLY A 32 3.88 14.62 10.56
CA GLY A 32 2.73 15.16 9.88
C GLY A 32 1.63 14.16 9.67
N ILE A 33 0.54 14.68 9.14
CA ILE A 33 -0.59 13.90 8.63
C ILE A 33 -0.56 13.90 7.11
N LYS A 34 -1.21 12.90 6.52
CA LYS A 34 -1.28 12.70 5.07
C LYS A 34 -2.64 12.14 4.69
N ALA A 35 -3.20 12.63 3.60
CA ALA A 35 -4.44 12.12 3.03
C ALA A 35 -4.33 12.10 1.50
N GLY A 36 -5.09 11.24 0.84
CA GLY A 36 -5.02 11.14 -0.61
C GLY A 36 -5.91 10.08 -1.20
N VAL A 37 -5.68 9.83 -2.47
CA VAL A 37 -6.37 8.83 -3.27
C VAL A 37 -5.36 7.83 -3.82
N ASN A 38 -5.80 6.59 -3.94
CA ASN A 38 -5.03 5.52 -4.56
C ASN A 38 -5.84 4.84 -5.65
N TYR A 39 -5.13 4.44 -6.69
CA TYR A 39 -5.63 3.73 -7.84
C TYR A 39 -4.84 2.43 -7.95
N HIS A 40 -5.51 1.29 -7.93
CA HIS A 40 -4.88 -0.01 -7.98
C HIS A 40 -5.39 -0.80 -9.19
N SER A 41 -4.46 -1.40 -9.91
CA SER A 41 -4.71 -2.33 -11.01
C SER A 41 -4.08 -3.67 -10.66
N ASN A 42 -4.81 -4.76 -10.91
CA ASN A 42 -4.30 -6.11 -10.71
C ASN A 42 -3.95 -6.72 -12.05
N ASP A 43 -2.69 -7.13 -12.23
CA ASP A 43 -2.31 -8.00 -13.34
C ASP A 43 -2.28 -9.43 -12.80
N PHE A 44 -3.31 -10.23 -13.11
CA PHE A 44 -3.24 -11.68 -12.89
C PHE A 44 -2.43 -12.30 -14.05
N ILE A 45 -1.11 -12.41 -13.87
CA ILE A 45 -0.27 -13.14 -14.83
C ILE A 45 -0.32 -14.63 -14.47
N GLY A 46 -1.30 -15.33 -15.03
CA GLY A 46 -1.41 -16.79 -14.97
C GLY A 46 -2.19 -17.30 -16.17
N GLU A 47 -1.55 -18.12 -17.01
CA GLU A 47 -2.03 -18.67 -18.30
C GLU A 47 -3.31 -19.53 -18.24
N LYS A 48 -4.08 -19.53 -17.13
CA LYS A 48 -5.22 -20.43 -16.93
C LYS A 48 -6.50 -19.82 -16.34
N PHE A 49 -6.56 -18.51 -16.11
CA PHE A 49 -7.75 -17.89 -15.54
C PHE A 49 -8.28 -16.76 -16.42
N THR A 50 -9.07 -17.12 -17.44
CA THR A 50 -9.78 -16.20 -18.35
C THR A 50 -11.24 -16.04 -17.94
N PHE A 51 -11.54 -15.94 -16.63
CA PHE A 51 -12.92 -15.94 -16.14
C PHE A 51 -13.35 -14.64 -15.43
N ALA A 52 -12.44 -13.69 -15.18
CA ALA A 52 -12.80 -12.43 -14.53
C ALA A 52 -11.84 -11.30 -14.91
N ASP A 53 -12.36 -10.25 -15.56
CA ASP A 53 -11.65 -8.98 -15.71
C ASP A 53 -11.86 -8.18 -14.42
N ILE A 54 -10.81 -8.07 -13.59
CA ILE A 54 -10.84 -7.17 -12.42
C ILE A 54 -10.49 -5.77 -12.91
N LYS A 55 -11.48 -4.88 -12.93
CA LYS A 55 -11.25 -3.49 -13.30
C LYS A 55 -10.37 -2.81 -12.25
N PRO A 56 -9.54 -1.84 -12.67
CA PRO A 56 -8.79 -1.04 -11.72
C PRO A 56 -9.72 -0.37 -10.71
N GLY A 57 -9.34 -0.43 -9.44
CA GLY A 57 -10.11 0.13 -8.34
C GLY A 57 -9.54 1.45 -7.85
N THR A 58 -10.44 2.34 -7.43
CA THR A 58 -10.10 3.59 -6.75
C THR A 58 -10.39 3.52 -5.26
N GLY A 59 -9.65 4.32 -4.50
CA GLY A 59 -9.73 4.33 -3.06
C GLY A 59 -9.22 5.63 -2.46
N PHE A 60 -9.20 5.66 -1.13
CA PHE A 60 -8.62 6.74 -0.37
C PHE A 60 -7.60 6.20 0.64
N LEU A 61 -6.72 7.10 1.09
CA LEU A 61 -5.79 6.86 2.18
C LEU A 61 -5.75 8.04 3.14
N VAL A 62 -5.51 7.74 4.40
CA VAL A 62 -5.23 8.72 5.46
C VAL A 62 -4.20 8.15 6.42
N GLY A 63 -3.36 8.99 7.02
CA GLY A 63 -2.37 8.48 7.95
C GLY A 63 -1.38 9.50 8.44
N LEU A 64 -0.31 8.96 9.02
CA LEU A 64 0.81 9.71 9.57
C LEU A 64 2.03 9.56 8.66
N GLN A 65 2.82 10.62 8.61
CA GLN A 65 4.11 10.63 7.94
C GLN A 65 5.16 11.25 8.87
N ALA A 66 6.38 10.75 8.80
CA ALA A 66 7.51 11.41 9.40
C ALA A 66 8.62 11.57 8.37
N ASP A 67 9.50 12.52 8.63
CA ASP A 67 10.57 12.90 7.74
C ASP A 67 11.84 13.11 8.55
N LEU A 68 12.82 12.25 8.34
CA LEU A 68 14.11 12.29 9.03
C LEU A 68 15.18 12.66 8.00
N LYS A 69 15.53 13.94 7.96
CA LYS A 69 16.41 14.48 6.92
C LYS A 69 17.83 14.73 7.41
N PHE A 70 18.80 14.21 6.65
CA PHE A 70 20.24 14.33 6.81
C PHE A 70 20.84 15.00 5.56
N LYS A 71 20.93 16.33 5.57
CA LYS A 71 21.31 17.14 4.39
C LYS A 71 20.36 16.90 3.22
N ARG A 72 20.85 16.31 2.11
CA ARG A 72 20.05 15.98 0.92
C ARG A 72 19.45 14.58 0.96
N PHE A 73 19.81 13.75 1.92
CA PHE A 73 19.27 12.40 2.07
C PHE A 73 18.32 12.36 3.25
N GLY A 74 17.45 11.37 3.30
CA GLY A 74 16.58 11.17 4.45
C GLY A 74 15.83 9.85 4.40
N ILE A 75 15.07 9.62 5.47
CA ILE A 75 14.15 8.49 5.58
C ILE A 75 12.77 9.07 5.88
N HIS A 76 11.78 8.60 5.13
CA HIS A 76 10.40 9.05 5.18
C HIS A 76 9.49 7.86 5.50
N PRO A 77 9.37 7.46 6.78
CA PRO A 77 8.45 6.43 7.19
C PRO A 77 7.01 6.97 7.23
N GLU A 78 6.06 6.15 6.79
CA GLU A 78 4.63 6.48 6.80
C GLU A 78 3.83 5.36 7.46
N LEU A 79 2.71 5.70 8.06
CA LEU A 79 1.70 4.75 8.54
C LEU A 79 0.35 5.18 7.96
N LEU A 80 -0.14 4.45 6.97
CA LEU A 80 -1.32 4.80 6.20
C LEU A 80 -2.42 3.75 6.40
N TYR A 81 -3.64 4.19 6.66
CA TYR A 81 -4.82 3.39 6.43
C TYR A 81 -5.33 3.68 5.01
N SER A 82 -5.56 2.62 4.24
CA SER A 82 -6.05 2.72 2.86
C SER A 82 -7.28 1.83 2.67
N TYR A 83 -8.27 2.35 1.97
CA TYR A 83 -9.47 1.63 1.55
C TYR A 83 -9.57 1.68 0.02
N ILE A 84 -9.73 0.52 -0.61
CA ILE A 84 -9.85 0.39 -2.07
C ILE A 84 -11.11 -0.41 -2.38
N ALA A 85 -11.91 0.09 -3.31
CA ALA A 85 -13.00 -0.66 -3.93
C ALA A 85 -12.64 -0.96 -5.39
N MET A 86 -12.72 -2.24 -5.76
CA MET A 86 -12.48 -2.71 -7.14
C MET A 86 -13.77 -3.33 -7.67
N GLU A 87 -14.17 -2.95 -8.88
CA GLU A 87 -15.28 -3.61 -9.56
C GLU A 87 -14.76 -4.90 -10.22
N SER A 88 -15.42 -6.04 -9.99
CA SER A 88 -15.18 -7.24 -10.78
C SER A 88 -16.35 -7.47 -11.74
N GLU A 89 -16.02 -7.58 -13.03
CA GLU A 89 -16.96 -8.01 -14.05
C GLU A 89 -16.63 -9.44 -14.45
N VAL A 90 -17.57 -10.33 -14.20
CA VAL A 90 -17.45 -11.74 -14.56
C VAL A 90 -18.52 -12.07 -15.60
N PRO A 91 -18.13 -12.62 -16.75
CA PRO A 91 -19.07 -13.11 -17.74
C PRO A 91 -20.06 -14.08 -17.08
N HIS A 92 -21.37 -13.89 -17.33
CA HIS A 92 -22.47 -14.70 -16.77
C HIS A 92 -22.77 -14.54 -15.26
N ALA A 93 -22.22 -13.53 -14.58
CA ALA A 93 -22.60 -13.21 -13.21
C ALA A 93 -24.03 -12.64 -13.10
N THR A 94 -24.78 -13.05 -12.08
CA THR A 94 -26.12 -12.52 -11.78
C THR A 94 -26.07 -11.17 -11.06
N HIS A 95 -24.99 -10.91 -10.30
CA HIS A 95 -24.77 -9.68 -9.54
C HIS A 95 -23.35 -9.14 -9.76
N ARG A 96 -23.22 -7.81 -9.76
CA ARG A 96 -21.93 -7.11 -9.80
C ARG A 96 -21.24 -7.28 -8.46
N SER A 97 -19.99 -7.74 -8.49
CA SER A 97 -19.24 -8.06 -7.28
C SER A 97 -18.19 -6.99 -7.02
N ASP A 98 -18.41 -6.22 -5.95
CA ASP A 98 -17.45 -5.24 -5.46
C ASP A 98 -16.45 -5.93 -4.52
N VAL A 99 -15.17 -5.90 -4.90
CA VAL A 99 -14.08 -6.35 -4.03
C VAL A 99 -13.61 -5.15 -3.21
N LYS A 100 -13.79 -5.22 -1.88
CA LYS A 100 -13.39 -4.17 -0.94
C LYS A 100 -12.18 -4.63 -0.13
N VAL A 101 -11.15 -3.81 -0.14
CA VAL A 101 -9.88 -4.09 0.54
C VAL A 101 -9.54 -2.91 1.45
N SER A 102 -9.50 -3.19 2.76
CA SER A 102 -8.95 -2.28 3.77
C SER A 102 -7.58 -2.79 4.22
N LYS A 103 -6.62 -1.88 4.30
CA LYS A 103 -5.25 -2.21 4.69
C LYS A 103 -4.59 -1.11 5.51
N ILE A 104 -3.63 -1.51 6.32
CA ILE A 104 -2.67 -0.62 6.95
C ILE A 104 -1.33 -0.81 6.23
N ASP A 105 -0.84 0.24 5.59
CA ASP A 105 0.44 0.28 4.90
C ASP A 105 1.48 0.96 5.81
N LEU A 106 2.68 0.38 5.86
CA LEU A 106 3.88 0.94 6.47
C LEU A 106 4.99 1.08 5.42
N PRO A 107 4.98 2.11 4.56
CA PRO A 107 6.10 2.45 3.71
C PRO A 107 7.29 2.98 4.52
N VAL A 108 8.50 2.53 4.18
CA VAL A 108 9.75 3.10 4.70
C VAL A 108 10.57 3.53 3.50
N LEU A 109 10.60 4.83 3.22
CA LEU A 109 11.14 5.35 1.97
C LEU A 109 12.46 6.06 2.22
N PHE A 110 13.47 5.76 1.41
CA PHE A 110 14.65 6.60 1.29
C PHE A 110 14.29 7.78 0.42
N GLU A 111 14.69 8.98 0.85
CA GLU A 111 14.49 10.21 0.09
C GLU A 111 15.81 10.85 -0.34
N TYR A 112 15.78 11.48 -1.51
CA TYR A 112 16.84 12.33 -2.02
C TYR A 112 16.27 13.68 -2.47
N GLU A 113 16.72 14.75 -1.83
CA GLU A 113 16.41 16.13 -2.18
C GLU A 113 17.17 16.52 -3.45
N VAL A 114 16.43 16.66 -4.55
CA VAL A 114 16.96 17.11 -5.84
C VAL A 114 17.02 18.63 -5.87
N PHE A 115 15.89 19.26 -5.54
CA PHE A 115 15.75 20.70 -5.33
C PHE A 115 15.26 20.89 -3.90
N GLY A 116 15.57 22.00 -3.23
CA GLY A 116 15.18 22.23 -1.82
C GLY A 116 13.69 22.00 -1.49
N PHE A 117 12.83 21.99 -2.51
CA PHE A 117 11.42 21.64 -2.44
C PHE A 117 11.05 20.27 -3.05
N LEU A 118 11.86 19.65 -3.91
CA LEU A 118 11.53 18.41 -4.63
C LEU A 118 12.36 17.23 -4.10
N ASN A 119 11.70 16.18 -3.64
CA ASN A 119 12.35 14.97 -3.13
C ASN A 119 11.92 13.75 -3.97
N LEU A 120 12.90 12.95 -4.40
CA LEU A 120 12.66 11.63 -4.95
C LEU A 120 12.62 10.61 -3.82
N GLN A 121 11.77 9.60 -3.94
CA GLN A 121 11.52 8.61 -2.88
C GLN A 121 11.52 7.20 -3.45
N VAL A 122 12.15 6.27 -2.75
CA VAL A 122 12.09 4.84 -3.08
C VAL A 122 12.27 4.01 -1.83
N GLY A 123 11.54 2.91 -1.70
CA GLY A 123 11.76 2.00 -0.59
C GLY A 123 10.75 0.86 -0.47
N PRO A 124 10.96 -0.04 0.50
CA PRO A 124 10.01 -1.10 0.79
C PRO A 124 8.70 -0.57 1.35
N THR A 125 7.63 -1.32 1.12
CA THR A 125 6.34 -1.12 1.77
C THR A 125 5.85 -2.44 2.35
N PHE A 126 5.35 -2.39 3.57
CA PHE A 126 4.75 -3.54 4.25
C PHE A 126 3.27 -3.26 4.44
N SER A 127 2.40 -4.13 3.96
CA SER A 127 0.96 -3.94 4.13
C SER A 127 0.37 -5.05 4.97
N LEU A 128 -0.52 -4.68 5.89
CA LEU A 128 -1.36 -5.59 6.64
C LEU A 128 -2.81 -5.39 6.18
N TYR A 129 -3.40 -6.42 5.58
CA TYR A 129 -4.83 -6.42 5.30
C TYR A 129 -5.62 -6.51 6.62
N THR A 130 -6.49 -5.54 6.86
CA THR A 130 -7.31 -5.46 8.08
C THR A 130 -8.73 -5.95 7.86
N ALA A 131 -9.25 -5.73 6.65
CA ALA A 131 -10.49 -6.34 6.20
C ALA A 131 -10.40 -6.60 4.70
N THR A 132 -10.58 -7.86 4.32
CA THR A 132 -10.67 -8.28 2.93
C THR A 132 -12.01 -8.95 2.75
N GLY A 133 -12.85 -8.36 1.90
CA GLY A 133 -14.20 -8.84 1.67
C GLY A 133 -14.61 -8.58 0.24
N GLY A 134 -14.94 -9.65 -0.46
CA GLY A 134 -15.59 -9.61 -1.77
C GLY A 134 -16.41 -10.88 -1.88
N GLU A 135 -17.67 -10.74 -2.27
CA GLU A 135 -18.55 -11.86 -2.55
C GLU A 135 -18.80 -11.90 -4.06
N CYS A 136 -18.49 -13.06 -4.64
CA CYS A 136 -18.74 -13.32 -6.04
C CYS A 136 -19.76 -14.43 -6.19
N SER A 137 -20.93 -14.10 -6.76
CA SER A 137 -21.96 -15.08 -7.05
C SER A 137 -22.04 -15.33 -8.55
N TRP A 138 -21.87 -16.58 -8.95
CA TRP A 138 -22.05 -17.04 -10.33
C TRP A 138 -23.02 -18.21 -10.39
N TRP A 139 -23.56 -18.44 -11.57
CA TRP A 139 -24.39 -19.60 -11.85
C TRP A 139 -23.51 -20.75 -12.33
N ASN A 140 -23.57 -21.90 -11.67
CA ASN A 140 -22.92 -23.11 -12.19
C ASN A 140 -23.75 -23.72 -13.34
N ASP A 141 -23.19 -24.71 -14.05
CA ASP A 141 -23.87 -25.42 -15.15
C ASP A 141 -25.20 -26.07 -14.72
N ALA A 142 -25.35 -26.38 -13.42
CA ALA A 142 -26.54 -26.96 -12.80
C ALA A 142 -27.58 -25.92 -12.37
N LYS A 143 -27.36 -24.65 -12.69
CA LYS A 143 -28.25 -23.56 -12.35
C LYS A 143 -28.40 -23.29 -10.85
N GLU A 144 -27.30 -23.32 -10.11
CA GLU A 144 -27.24 -22.98 -8.69
C GLU A 144 -26.32 -21.77 -8.47
N ALA A 145 -26.68 -20.93 -7.50
CA ALA A 145 -25.86 -19.78 -7.11
C ALA A 145 -24.68 -20.26 -6.26
N VAL A 146 -23.46 -20.12 -6.79
CA VAL A 146 -22.21 -20.43 -6.09
C VAL A 146 -21.56 -19.12 -5.65
N THR A 147 -21.31 -18.97 -4.34
CA THR A 147 -20.67 -17.77 -3.77
C THR A 147 -19.22 -18.06 -3.38
N ALA A 148 -18.27 -17.40 -4.05
CA ALA A 148 -16.85 -17.43 -3.69
C ALA A 148 -16.48 -16.27 -2.77
N LYS A 149 -15.70 -16.57 -1.72
CA LYS A 149 -15.11 -15.58 -0.81
C LYS A 149 -13.61 -15.47 -1.04
N TRP A 150 -13.13 -14.23 -1.18
CA TRP A 150 -11.71 -13.94 -1.36
C TRP A 150 -11.05 -13.63 -0.01
N ASP A 151 -10.04 -14.43 0.39
CA ASP A 151 -9.27 -14.21 1.62
C ASP A 151 -7.79 -13.98 1.28
N PHE A 152 -7.33 -12.73 1.38
CA PHE A 152 -5.92 -12.40 1.15
C PHE A 152 -5.10 -12.65 2.42
N ARG A 153 -4.72 -13.91 2.65
CA ARG A 153 -4.06 -14.34 3.90
C ARG A 153 -2.62 -13.86 4.10
N ARG A 154 -1.93 -13.38 3.07
CA ARG A 154 -0.52 -12.96 3.17
C ARG A 154 -0.37 -11.43 3.08
N PRO A 155 0.28 -10.78 4.06
CA PRO A 155 0.62 -9.36 3.97
C PRO A 155 1.56 -9.16 2.77
N PRO A 156 1.18 -8.35 1.76
CA PRO A 156 2.04 -8.15 0.63
C PRO A 156 3.21 -7.26 1.06
N VAL A 157 4.42 -7.71 0.74
CA VAL A 157 5.59 -6.84 0.73
C VAL A 157 5.67 -6.24 -0.67
N GLY A 158 5.93 -4.95 -0.74
CA GLY A 158 6.05 -4.25 -2.01
C GLY A 158 7.25 -3.33 -2.04
N ILE A 159 7.43 -2.72 -3.20
CA ILE A 159 8.31 -1.57 -3.39
C ILE A 159 7.46 -0.38 -3.80
N ALA A 160 7.85 0.80 -3.34
CA ALA A 160 7.25 2.05 -3.73
C ALA A 160 8.33 2.99 -4.25
N ALA A 161 7.99 3.77 -5.28
CA ALA A 161 8.86 4.80 -5.84
C ALA A 161 8.01 6.01 -6.24
N GLY A 162 8.49 7.21 -6.01
CA GLY A 162 7.72 8.43 -6.28
C GLY A 162 8.50 9.69 -6.04
N ALA A 163 7.78 10.81 -6.02
CA ALA A 163 8.34 12.11 -5.68
C ALA A 163 7.34 12.91 -4.84
N ASP A 164 7.86 13.83 -4.04
CA ASP A 164 7.06 14.87 -3.40
C ASP A 164 7.63 16.27 -3.63
N ALA A 165 6.73 17.24 -3.69
CA ALA A 165 7.04 18.66 -3.64
C ALA A 165 6.62 19.20 -2.26
N ARG A 166 7.56 19.80 -1.53
CA ARG A 166 7.40 20.35 -0.18
C ARG A 166 7.45 21.85 -0.23
N ILE A 167 6.36 22.48 0.16
CA ILE A 167 6.23 23.93 0.20
C ILE A 167 5.78 24.29 1.61
N TRP A 168 6.70 24.88 2.38
CA TRP A 168 6.49 25.21 3.79
C TRP A 168 6.12 23.98 4.64
N LYS A 169 4.90 23.94 5.18
CA LYS A 169 4.38 22.82 5.97
C LYS A 169 3.66 21.77 5.13
N PHE A 170 3.38 22.03 3.86
CA PHE A 170 2.63 21.13 3.00
C PHE A 170 3.55 20.28 2.13
N ASN A 171 3.13 19.05 1.83
CA ASN A 171 3.73 18.24 0.78
C ASN A 171 2.66 17.67 -0.17
N ILE A 172 2.98 17.65 -1.46
CA ILE A 172 2.18 17.04 -2.51
C ILE A 172 3.00 15.90 -3.08
N ALA A 173 2.50 14.67 -3.02
CA ALA A 173 3.23 13.48 -3.40
C ALA A 173 2.49 12.65 -4.45
N ALA A 174 3.24 12.19 -5.44
CA ALA A 174 2.82 11.21 -6.43
C ALA A 174 3.72 9.99 -6.33
N ARG A 175 3.14 8.79 -6.24
CA ARG A 175 3.89 7.56 -5.96
C ARG A 175 3.30 6.37 -6.69
N TYR A 176 4.19 5.51 -7.17
CA TYR A 176 3.86 4.21 -7.72
C TYR A 176 4.22 3.12 -6.71
N TYR A 177 3.37 2.11 -6.62
CA TYR A 177 3.51 0.93 -5.78
C TYR A 177 3.48 -0.32 -6.64
N LYS A 178 4.34 -1.27 -6.29
CA LYS A 178 4.26 -2.64 -6.78
C LYS A 178 4.35 -3.60 -5.61
N TYR A 179 3.27 -4.32 -5.37
CA TYR A 179 3.16 -5.35 -4.36
C TYR A 179 3.47 -6.72 -4.95
N PHE A 180 4.20 -7.51 -4.18
CA PHE A 180 4.52 -8.90 -4.50
C PHE A 180 3.74 -9.79 -3.54
N GLY A 181 2.93 -10.70 -4.09
CA GLY A 181 2.13 -11.62 -3.30
C GLY A 181 1.87 -12.94 -4.01
N LYS A 182 1.43 -13.93 -3.23
CA LYS A 182 0.74 -15.11 -3.75
C LYS A 182 -0.72 -14.99 -3.30
N GLY A 183 -1.64 -15.04 -4.25
CA GLY A 183 -3.07 -15.10 -3.94
C GLY A 183 -3.47 -16.53 -3.59
N GLU A 184 -4.32 -16.73 -2.60
CA GLU A 184 -4.93 -18.03 -2.32
C GLU A 184 -6.44 -17.89 -2.55
N PHE A 185 -7.03 -18.79 -3.33
CA PHE A 185 -8.45 -18.82 -3.66
C PHE A 185 -8.99 -20.20 -3.27
N ASP A 186 -9.84 -20.27 -2.26
CA ASP A 186 -10.50 -21.51 -1.81
C ASP A 186 -9.56 -22.73 -1.68
N GLY A 187 -8.38 -22.53 -1.06
CA GLY A 187 -7.36 -23.57 -0.90
C GLY A 187 -6.51 -23.86 -2.15
N VAL A 188 -6.85 -23.29 -3.30
CA VAL A 188 -6.03 -23.29 -4.52
C VAL A 188 -5.10 -22.08 -4.49
N VAL A 189 -3.78 -22.35 -4.46
CA VAL A 189 -2.77 -21.31 -4.57
C VAL A 189 -2.83 -20.76 -6.01
N SER A 190 -3.44 -19.60 -6.18
CA SER A 190 -3.26 -18.80 -7.40
C SER A 190 -1.79 -18.42 -7.50
N GLY A 191 -1.26 -18.33 -8.72
CA GLY A 191 0.18 -18.17 -8.99
C GLY A 191 0.81 -16.88 -8.43
N LYS A 192 1.90 -16.42 -9.06
CA LYS A 192 2.48 -15.11 -8.72
C LYS A 192 1.47 -14.02 -9.08
N SER A 193 0.91 -13.35 -8.08
CA SER A 193 0.02 -12.20 -8.28
C SER A 193 0.80 -10.92 -7.95
N SER A 194 0.77 -9.95 -8.87
CA SER A 194 1.36 -8.63 -8.63
C SER A 194 0.26 -7.58 -8.73
N MET A 195 0.06 -6.87 -7.63
CA MET A 195 -0.80 -5.70 -7.61
C MET A 195 0.06 -4.46 -7.80
N LYS A 196 -0.34 -3.59 -8.72
CA LYS A 196 0.33 -2.32 -9.00
C LYS A 196 -0.62 -1.19 -8.69
N GLY A 197 -0.11 -0.03 -8.32
CA GLY A 197 -0.98 1.12 -8.08
C GLY A 197 -0.28 2.45 -8.09
N PHE A 198 -1.04 3.51 -8.32
CA PHE A 198 -0.63 4.89 -8.20
C PHE A 198 -1.31 5.54 -7.01
N GLN A 199 -0.60 6.44 -6.36
CA GLN A 199 -1.07 7.19 -5.21
C GLN A 199 -0.81 8.67 -5.46
N PHE A 200 -1.82 9.49 -5.19
CA PHE A 200 -1.71 10.93 -5.12
C PHE A 200 -2.15 11.39 -3.74
N SER A 201 -1.37 12.26 -3.11
CA SER A 201 -1.61 12.63 -1.72
C SER A 201 -1.11 14.02 -1.39
N VAL A 202 -1.76 14.63 -0.40
CA VAL A 202 -1.37 15.88 0.22
C VAL A 202 -1.13 15.59 1.70
N GLY A 203 -0.10 16.21 2.26
CA GLY A 203 0.15 16.13 3.69
C GLY A 203 0.57 17.47 4.28
N TYR A 204 0.57 17.49 5.61
CA TYR A 204 0.87 18.65 6.42
C TYR A 204 1.78 18.24 7.58
N TYR A 205 2.92 18.90 7.73
CA TYR A 205 3.86 18.75 8.84
C TYR A 205 3.57 19.76 9.94
N PHE A 206 3.65 19.31 11.20
CA PHE A 206 3.48 20.16 12.38
C PHE A 206 4.70 21.04 12.63
#